data_AF-A0A950XG48-F1
#
_entry.id   AF-A0A950XG48-F1
#
_cell.length_a   1.000
_cell.length_b   1.000
_cell.length_c   1.000
_cell.angle_alpha   90.00
_cell.angle_beta   90.00
_cell.angle_gamma   90.00
#
_symmetry.space_group_name_H-M   'P 1'
#
loop_
_entity.id
_entity.type
_entity.pdbx_description
1 polymer ?
#
loop_
_entity_poly.entity_id
_entity_poly.type
_entity_poly.pdbx_seq_one_letter_code
_entity_poly.pdbx_strand_id
1 'polypeptide(L)'
;MMRFSILLPAFNEAARLPVVLDSIARQRYPRENVEVLIADGGSTDDTVGIAQSYGAHTFFNPMRRAEPGAQMALNKATGDVAIFMAADTPINDDAFLQHLADAFENLQVAAAFPAVVSTQQDGATTRYINAFTDPFNHFVYGGAASPASYHRTYRLKRREKGYEIYDFKNGPSPLI
;
A
#
# COMPACT_ATOMS: atom_id res chain seq x y z
N MET A 1 3.34 8.60 19.11
CA MET A 1 3.70 8.60 17.68
C MET A 1 3.40 7.23 17.15
N MET A 2 2.58 7.14 16.10
CA MET A 2 2.11 5.86 15.58
C MET A 2 3.24 5.00 15.02
N ARG A 3 3.10 3.68 15.16
CA ARG A 3 4.00 2.68 14.57
C ARG A 3 3.39 2.10 13.30
N PHE A 4 4.20 1.90 12.27
CA PHE A 4 3.78 1.37 10.98
C PHE A 4 4.43 0.02 10.70
N SER A 5 3.63 -0.93 10.21
CA SER A 5 4.13 -2.19 9.65
C SER A 5 3.88 -2.22 8.15
N ILE A 6 4.95 -2.13 7.36
CA ILE A 6 4.87 -2.19 5.90
C ILE A 6 4.97 -3.64 5.47
N LEU A 7 3.91 -4.15 4.84
CA LEU A 7 3.75 -5.55 4.47
C LEU A 7 3.99 -5.69 2.97
N LEU A 8 5.08 -6.38 2.59
CA LEU A 8 5.49 -6.56 1.20
C LEU A 8 5.54 -8.06 0.84
N PRO A 9 4.53 -8.59 0.15
CA PRO A 9 4.67 -9.86 -0.54
C PRO A 9 5.68 -9.70 -1.67
N ALA A 10 6.66 -10.60 -1.77
CA ALA A 10 7.72 -10.52 -2.77
C ALA A 10 7.97 -11.89 -3.41
N PHE A 11 8.32 -11.90 -4.70
CA PHE A 11 8.79 -13.09 -5.41
C PHE A 11 9.65 -12.67 -6.61
N ASN A 12 10.95 -12.97 -6.57
CA ASN A 12 11.93 -12.57 -7.57
C ASN A 12 11.94 -11.05 -7.86
N GLU A 13 12.08 -10.27 -6.79
CA GLU A 13 12.04 -8.80 -6.78
C GLU A 13 13.42 -8.15 -6.62
N ALA A 14 14.53 -8.90 -6.76
CA ALA A 14 15.87 -8.38 -6.49
C ALA A 14 16.22 -7.11 -7.30
N ALA A 15 15.65 -6.96 -8.50
CA ALA A 15 15.89 -5.79 -9.35
C ALA A 15 15.12 -4.52 -8.93
N ARG A 16 13.96 -4.66 -8.27
CA ARG A 16 13.04 -3.55 -7.97
C ARG A 16 12.98 -3.22 -6.49
N LEU A 17 13.12 -4.24 -5.64
CA LEU A 17 13.04 -4.12 -4.19
C LEU A 17 13.97 -3.05 -3.59
N PRO A 18 15.23 -2.85 -4.05
CA PRO A 18 16.08 -1.78 -3.53
C PRO A 18 15.43 -0.39 -3.64
N VAL A 19 14.78 -0.09 -4.77
CA VAL A 19 14.14 1.22 -4.99
C VAL A 19 12.98 1.43 -4.02
N VAL A 20 12.22 0.38 -3.72
CA VAL A 20 11.12 0.41 -2.75
C VAL A 20 11.68 0.60 -1.33
N LEU A 21 12.67 -0.18 -0.93
CA LEU A 21 13.25 -0.09 0.41
C LEU A 21 13.97 1.25 0.63
N ASP A 22 14.64 1.80 -0.37
CA ASP A 22 15.20 3.16 -0.35
C ASP A 22 14.11 4.22 -0.18
N SER A 23 12.96 4.06 -0.84
CA SER A 23 11.83 4.99 -0.68
C SER A 23 11.24 4.97 0.73
N ILE A 24 11.24 3.81 1.40
CA ILE A 24 10.85 3.65 2.80
C ILE A 24 11.91 4.26 3.72
N ALA A 25 13.19 4.00 3.48
CA ALA A 25 14.29 4.50 4.30
C ALA A 25 14.47 6.02 4.27
N ARG A 26 13.99 6.68 3.20
CA ARG A 26 13.98 8.14 3.01
C ARG A 26 12.81 8.85 3.67
N GLN A 27 11.82 8.11 4.21
CA GLN A 27 10.70 8.72 4.90
C GLN A 27 11.17 9.59 6.08
N ARG A 28 10.62 10.80 6.15
CA ARG A 28 10.82 11.76 7.25
C ARG A 28 9.97 11.38 8.45
N TYR A 29 10.15 10.14 8.92
CA TYR A 29 9.45 9.55 10.04
C TYR A 29 10.44 8.71 10.86
N PRO A 30 10.34 8.64 12.19
CA PRO A 30 11.34 7.93 12.98
C PRO A 30 11.41 6.44 12.62
N ARG A 31 12.61 5.95 12.31
CA ARG A 31 12.84 4.60 11.78
C ARG A 31 12.47 3.52 12.78
N GLU A 32 12.64 3.77 14.07
CA GLU A 32 12.24 2.90 15.16
C GLU A 32 10.72 2.65 15.24
N ASN A 33 9.93 3.51 14.59
CA ASN A 33 8.47 3.39 14.48
C ASN A 33 8.02 2.75 13.16
N VAL A 34 8.95 2.24 12.33
CA VAL A 34 8.64 1.60 11.06
C VAL A 34 9.29 0.22 11.02
N GLU A 35 8.49 -0.82 10.82
CA GLU A 35 8.99 -2.16 10.50
C GLU A 35 8.59 -2.54 9.08
N VAL A 36 9.47 -3.31 8.41
CA VAL A 36 9.23 -3.83 7.06
C VAL A 36 9.19 -5.35 7.14
N LEU A 37 8.08 -5.93 6.70
CA LEU A 37 7.78 -7.36 6.75
C LEU A 37 7.65 -7.89 5.32
N ILE A 38 8.63 -8.68 4.88
CA ILE A 38 8.64 -9.31 3.57
C ILE A 38 8.09 -10.74 3.66
N ALA A 39 7.04 -11.04 2.92
CA ALA A 39 6.54 -12.40 2.74
C ALA A 39 7.01 -12.94 1.38
N ASP A 40 8.15 -13.66 1.39
CA ASP A 40 8.84 -14.15 0.21
C ASP A 40 8.24 -15.46 -0.34
N GLY A 41 7.84 -15.48 -1.60
CA GLY A 41 7.20 -16.62 -2.28
C GLY A 41 8.15 -17.75 -2.68
N GLY A 42 9.35 -17.85 -2.08
CA GLY A 42 10.40 -18.79 -2.47
C GLY A 42 11.24 -18.26 -3.62
N SER A 43 11.71 -17.02 -3.51
CA SER A 43 12.55 -16.39 -4.54
C SER A 43 13.81 -17.20 -4.81
N THR A 44 14.22 -17.21 -6.08
CA THR A 44 15.43 -17.88 -6.56
C THR A 44 16.58 -16.90 -6.83
N ASP A 45 16.31 -15.60 -6.76
CA ASP A 45 17.29 -14.52 -6.84
C ASP A 45 17.62 -13.97 -5.44
N ASP A 46 18.35 -12.86 -5.37
CA ASP A 46 18.82 -12.27 -4.11
C ASP A 46 17.76 -11.42 -3.37
N THR A 47 16.46 -11.62 -3.65
CA THR A 47 15.36 -10.83 -3.03
C THR A 47 15.45 -10.84 -1.50
N VAL A 48 15.66 -12.02 -0.90
CA VAL A 48 15.72 -12.18 0.55
C VAL A 48 16.99 -11.53 1.14
N GLY A 49 18.14 -11.70 0.48
CA GLY A 49 19.40 -11.10 0.92
C GLY A 49 19.33 -9.58 0.91
N ILE A 50 18.81 -9.00 -0.18
CA ILE A 50 18.55 -7.56 -0.30
C ILE A 50 17.62 -7.09 0.83
N ALA A 51 16.47 -7.73 1.03
CA ALA A 51 15.54 -7.36 2.11
C ALA A 51 16.22 -7.32 3.49
N GLN A 52 16.97 -8.35 3.83
CA GLN A 52 17.67 -8.47 5.11
C GLN A 52 18.76 -7.40 5.27
N SER A 53 19.46 -7.02 4.19
CA SER A 53 20.46 -5.94 4.22
C SER A 53 19.89 -4.57 4.60
N TYR A 54 18.59 -4.34 4.36
CA TYR A 54 17.87 -3.13 4.79
C TYR A 54 17.25 -3.27 6.20
N GLY A 55 17.47 -4.39 6.87
CA GLY A 55 16.90 -4.67 8.19
C GLY A 55 15.44 -5.13 8.16
N ALA A 56 14.91 -5.53 6.99
CA ALA A 56 13.55 -6.06 6.90
C ALA A 56 13.47 -7.49 7.46
N HIS A 57 12.32 -7.82 8.05
CA HIS A 57 12.02 -9.18 8.49
C HIS A 57 11.46 -10.00 7.32
N THR A 58 12.07 -11.14 7.02
CA THR A 58 11.66 -11.99 5.90
C THR A 58 11.01 -13.28 6.38
N PHE A 59 9.93 -13.69 5.74
CA PHE A 59 9.21 -14.95 6.02
C PHE A 59 8.94 -15.70 4.73
N PHE A 60 9.05 -17.03 4.75
CA PHE A 60 8.71 -17.85 3.60
C PHE A 60 7.19 -18.01 3.47
N ASN A 61 6.64 -17.59 2.33
CA ASN A 61 5.26 -17.73 1.91
C ASN A 61 5.12 -18.94 0.96
N PRO A 62 4.73 -20.13 1.45
CA PRO A 62 4.66 -21.34 0.63
C PRO A 62 3.58 -21.28 -0.46
N MET A 63 2.58 -20.40 -0.31
CA MET A 63 1.50 -20.25 -1.28
C MET A 63 1.92 -19.46 -2.52
N ARG A 64 3.05 -18.72 -2.45
CA ARG A 64 3.57 -17.89 -3.55
C ARG A 64 2.49 -16.98 -4.17
N ARG A 65 1.63 -16.42 -3.31
CA ARG A 65 0.54 -15.49 -3.66
C ARG A 65 0.61 -14.26 -2.77
N ALA A 66 0.24 -13.11 -3.31
CA ALA A 66 0.38 -11.83 -2.62
C ALA A 66 -0.51 -11.75 -1.37
N GLU A 67 -1.79 -12.12 -1.48
CA GLU A 67 -2.77 -11.99 -0.40
C GLU A 67 -2.46 -12.90 0.79
N PRO A 68 -2.16 -14.21 0.61
CA PRO A 68 -1.70 -15.05 1.71
C PRO A 68 -0.39 -14.55 2.33
N GLY A 69 0.53 -14.02 1.51
CA GLY A 69 1.78 -13.43 2.01
C GLY A 69 1.54 -12.21 2.88
N ALA A 70 0.66 -11.30 2.44
CA ALA A 70 0.28 -10.12 3.19
C ALA A 70 -0.43 -10.49 4.50
N GLN A 71 -1.34 -11.47 4.48
CA GLN A 71 -1.99 -12.00 5.68
C GLN A 71 -0.96 -12.56 6.68
N MET A 72 0.04 -13.31 6.19
CA MET A 72 1.12 -13.85 7.03
C MET A 72 1.96 -12.75 7.68
N ALA A 73 2.28 -11.70 6.92
CA ALA A 73 3.01 -10.54 7.41
C ALA A 73 2.17 -9.76 8.44
N LEU A 74 0.87 -9.56 8.18
CA LEU A 74 -0.06 -8.93 9.11
C LEU A 74 -0.12 -9.64 10.46
N ASN A 75 -0.16 -10.98 10.47
CA ASN A 75 -0.17 -11.77 11.70
C ASN A 75 1.12 -11.63 12.55
N LYS A 76 2.16 -10.99 12.01
CA LYS A 76 3.44 -10.72 12.67
C LYS A 76 3.67 -9.24 12.93
N ALA A 77 2.81 -8.38 12.37
CA ALA A 77 2.88 -6.94 12.51
C ALA A 77 2.66 -6.52 13.97
N THR A 78 3.44 -5.53 14.39
CA THR A 78 3.42 -4.92 15.74
C THR A 78 3.06 -3.44 15.71
N GLY A 79 2.93 -2.86 14.52
CA GLY A 79 2.53 -1.47 14.31
C GLY A 79 1.05 -1.24 14.58
N ASP A 80 0.72 0.01 14.89
CA ASP A 80 -0.65 0.48 15.07
C ASP A 80 -1.42 0.48 13.73
N VAL A 81 -0.70 0.68 12.62
CA VAL A 81 -1.23 0.69 11.25
C VAL A 81 -0.42 -0.23 10.35
N ALA A 82 -1.13 -1.15 9.67
CA ALA A 82 -0.56 -1.99 8.63
C ALA A 82 -0.70 -1.31 7.26
N ILE A 83 0.40 -1.25 6.50
CA ILE A 83 0.45 -0.70 5.14
C ILE A 83 0.69 -1.86 4.18
N PHE A 84 -0.34 -2.21 3.41
CA PHE A 84 -0.25 -3.20 2.35
C PHE A 84 0.34 -2.54 1.11
N MET A 85 1.48 -3.03 0.65
CA MET A 85 2.20 -2.45 -0.49
C MET A 85 2.84 -3.56 -1.33
N ALA A 86 2.94 -3.34 -2.64
CA ALA A 86 3.65 -4.25 -3.54
C ALA A 86 5.16 -3.97 -3.49
N ALA A 87 5.96 -5.04 -3.62
CA ALA A 87 7.44 -4.97 -3.56
C ALA A 87 8.11 -4.28 -4.76
N ASP A 88 7.31 -3.77 -5.71
CA ASP A 88 7.73 -3.03 -6.91
C ASP A 88 7.16 -1.59 -6.97
N THR A 89 6.48 -1.13 -5.92
CA THR A 89 5.80 0.17 -5.90
C THR A 89 6.48 1.13 -4.91
N PRO A 90 7.36 2.03 -5.37
CA PRO A 90 8.06 2.96 -4.48
C PRO A 90 7.16 4.10 -3.99
N ILE A 91 7.50 4.64 -2.81
CA ILE A 91 6.87 5.84 -2.25
C ILE A 91 7.57 7.08 -2.83
N ASN A 92 6.81 7.97 -3.48
CA ASN A 92 7.36 9.16 -4.14
C ASN A 92 7.39 10.42 -3.25
N ASP A 93 6.79 10.37 -2.07
CA ASP A 93 6.73 11.47 -1.11
C ASP A 93 7.46 11.08 0.18
N ASP A 94 8.55 11.79 0.50
CA ASP A 94 9.32 11.56 1.73
C ASP A 94 8.50 11.89 3.00
N ALA A 95 7.37 12.60 2.91
CA ALA A 95 6.48 12.89 4.02
C ALA A 95 5.27 11.94 4.12
N PHE A 96 5.20 10.89 3.28
CA PHE A 96 4.05 9.99 3.19
C PHE A 96 3.64 9.38 4.54
N LEU A 97 4.59 8.82 5.32
CA LEU A 97 4.27 8.24 6.63
C LEU A 97 3.79 9.28 7.64
N GLN A 98 4.31 10.52 7.56
CA GLN A 98 3.82 11.62 8.39
C GLN A 98 2.38 11.99 8.03
N HIS A 99 2.06 12.09 6.73
CA HIS A 99 0.70 12.34 6.27
C HIS A 99 -0.29 11.26 6.74
N LEU A 100 0.12 9.99 6.74
CA LEU A 100 -0.70 8.90 7.28
C LEU A 100 -0.89 9.04 8.79
N ALA A 101 0.18 9.31 9.55
CA ALA A 101 0.09 9.50 10.99
C ALA A 101 -0.90 10.62 11.33
N ASP A 102 -0.77 11.77 10.66
CA ASP A 102 -1.66 12.92 10.84
C ASP A 102 -3.12 12.56 10.52
N ALA A 103 -3.35 11.77 9.46
CA ALA A 103 -4.69 11.36 9.06
C ALA A 103 -5.35 10.45 10.10
N PHE A 104 -4.65 9.42 10.56
CA PHE A 104 -5.21 8.46 11.52
C PHE A 104 -5.34 9.06 12.94
N GLU A 105 -4.38 9.88 13.39
CA GLU A 105 -4.43 10.52 14.72
C GLU A 105 -5.53 11.59 14.79
N ASN A 106 -5.70 12.41 13.75
CA ASN A 106 -6.58 13.59 13.83
C ASN A 106 -7.99 13.37 13.26
N LEU A 107 -8.17 12.41 12.34
CA LEU A 107 -9.41 12.30 11.57
C LEU A 107 -10.26 11.08 11.94
N GLN A 108 -9.75 10.20 12.80
CA GLN A 108 -10.42 8.96 13.23
C GLN A 108 -10.91 8.12 12.03
N VAL A 109 -10.04 7.93 11.04
CA VAL A 109 -10.31 7.09 9.87
C VAL A 109 -9.94 5.63 10.15
N ALA A 110 -10.71 4.69 9.60
CA ALA A 110 -10.43 3.25 9.73
C ALA A 110 -9.43 2.74 8.69
N ALA A 111 -9.32 3.42 7.54
CA ALA A 111 -8.43 3.07 6.44
C ALA A 111 -8.09 4.32 5.62
N ALA A 112 -6.96 4.28 4.92
CA ALA A 112 -6.51 5.30 3.99
C ALA A 112 -6.06 4.65 2.68
N PHE A 113 -6.39 5.28 1.55
CA PHE A 113 -6.00 4.83 0.22
C PHE A 113 -5.19 5.93 -0.45
N PRO A 114 -3.89 5.75 -0.68
CA PRO A 114 -3.08 6.77 -1.30
C PRO A 114 -3.35 6.89 -2.80
N ALA A 115 -3.09 8.06 -3.36
CA ALA A 115 -3.15 8.24 -4.80
C ALA A 115 -1.99 7.50 -5.46
N VAL A 116 -2.30 6.67 -6.46
CA VAL A 116 -1.29 6.07 -7.33
C VAL A 116 -0.95 7.09 -8.42
N VAL A 117 0.33 7.42 -8.52
CA VAL A 117 0.85 8.35 -9.53
C VAL A 117 1.59 7.59 -10.61
N SER A 118 1.42 8.02 -11.85
CA SER A 118 2.22 7.51 -12.97
C SER A 118 3.30 8.50 -13.35
N THR A 119 4.43 7.98 -13.81
CA THR A 119 5.56 8.73 -14.33
C THR A 119 5.52 8.81 -15.86
N GLN A 120 6.40 9.64 -16.44
CA GLN A 120 6.56 9.69 -17.90
C GLN A 120 7.19 8.41 -18.48
N GLN A 121 7.84 7.60 -17.64
CA GLN A 121 8.48 6.34 -18.04
C GLN A 121 7.46 5.20 -18.16
N ASP A 122 6.31 5.33 -17.53
CA ASP A 122 5.27 4.30 -17.55
C ASP A 122 4.64 4.18 -18.95
N GLY A 123 4.33 2.96 -19.36
CA GLY A 123 3.62 2.69 -20.61
C GLY A 123 2.18 3.23 -20.59
N ALA A 124 1.58 3.38 -21.77
CA ALA A 124 0.19 3.85 -21.88
C ALA A 124 -0.79 2.96 -21.09
N THR A 125 -0.57 1.64 -21.08
CA THR A 125 -1.37 0.67 -20.32
C THR A 125 -1.25 0.89 -18.81
N THR A 126 -0.04 1.04 -18.27
CA THR A 126 0.18 1.31 -16.84
C THR A 126 -0.51 2.60 -16.42
N ARG A 127 -0.37 3.67 -17.21
CA ARG A 127 -1.05 4.95 -16.95
C ARG A 127 -2.58 4.81 -16.96
N TYR A 128 -3.12 4.02 -17.88
CA TYR A 128 -4.56 3.75 -17.94
C TYR A 128 -5.05 3.02 -16.68
N ILE A 129 -4.39 1.91 -16.32
CA ILE A 129 -4.76 1.11 -15.15
C ILE A 129 -4.65 1.94 -13.86
N ASN A 130 -3.58 2.73 -13.70
CA ASN A 130 -3.41 3.58 -12.53
C ASN A 130 -4.49 4.67 -12.42
N ALA A 131 -5.04 5.14 -13.54
CA ALA A 131 -6.10 6.15 -13.56
C ALA A 131 -7.51 5.55 -13.35
N PHE A 132 -7.79 4.41 -13.97
CA PHE A 132 -9.15 3.88 -14.13
C PHE A 132 -9.38 2.48 -13.56
N THR A 133 -8.38 1.87 -12.91
CA THR A 133 -8.30 0.44 -12.56
C THR A 133 -8.43 -0.47 -13.80
N ASP A 134 -8.35 -1.78 -13.65
CA ASP A 134 -8.65 -2.70 -14.76
C ASP A 134 -10.14 -2.61 -15.16
N PRO A 135 -10.47 -2.83 -16.46
CA PRO A 135 -11.84 -2.68 -16.95
C PRO A 135 -12.86 -3.61 -16.28
N PHE A 136 -12.42 -4.78 -15.80
CA PHE A 136 -13.33 -5.73 -15.14
C PHE A 136 -13.73 -5.23 -13.76
N ASN A 137 -12.78 -4.73 -12.96
CA ASN A 137 -13.09 -4.07 -11.70
C ASN A 137 -13.99 -2.85 -11.90
N HIS A 138 -13.78 -2.05 -12.96
CA HIS A 138 -14.69 -0.95 -13.26
C HIS A 138 -16.10 -1.43 -13.66
N PHE A 139 -16.20 -2.52 -14.42
CA PHE A 139 -17.49 -3.12 -14.78
C PHE A 139 -18.24 -3.67 -13.56
N VAL A 140 -17.54 -4.36 -12.66
CA VAL A 140 -18.13 -4.98 -11.46
C VAL A 140 -18.48 -3.94 -10.40
N TYR A 141 -17.57 -3.01 -10.10
CA TYR A 141 -17.69 -2.09 -8.97
C TYR A 141 -18.20 -0.70 -9.36
N GLY A 142 -18.21 -0.34 -10.65
CA GLY A 142 -18.67 0.96 -11.14
C GLY A 142 -17.98 2.12 -10.42
N GLY A 143 -18.77 3.01 -9.83
CA GLY A 143 -18.26 4.17 -9.08
C GLY A 143 -17.45 3.82 -7.82
N ALA A 144 -17.55 2.58 -7.31
CA ALA A 144 -16.75 2.09 -6.19
C ALA A 144 -15.36 1.60 -6.62
N ALA A 145 -15.06 1.50 -7.92
CA ALA A 145 -13.83 0.92 -8.42
C ALA A 145 -12.60 1.83 -8.27
N SER A 146 -12.79 3.15 -8.17
CA SER A 146 -11.70 4.12 -8.15
C SER A 146 -11.99 5.28 -7.19
N PRO A 147 -10.98 5.76 -6.44
CA PRO A 147 -11.10 6.98 -5.64
C PRO A 147 -11.66 8.18 -6.42
N ALA A 148 -11.35 8.29 -7.72
CA ALA A 148 -11.85 9.36 -8.58
C ALA A 148 -13.39 9.37 -8.71
N SER A 149 -14.06 8.24 -8.48
CA SER A 149 -15.51 8.09 -8.54
C SER A 149 -16.18 7.86 -7.19
N TYR A 150 -15.43 7.82 -6.08
CA TYR A 150 -15.99 7.55 -4.74
C TYR A 150 -17.11 8.51 -4.36
N HIS A 151 -17.02 9.79 -4.70
CA HIS A 151 -18.09 10.77 -4.46
C HIS A 151 -19.45 10.42 -5.11
N ARG A 152 -19.47 9.53 -6.10
CA ARG A 152 -20.71 9.05 -6.73
C ARG A 152 -21.37 7.91 -5.96
N THR A 153 -20.59 7.17 -5.17
CA THR A 153 -21.05 5.97 -4.44
C THR A 153 -21.13 6.22 -2.94
N TYR A 154 -20.15 6.90 -2.37
CA TYR A 154 -20.00 7.09 -0.93
C TYR A 154 -20.23 8.55 -0.54
N ARG A 155 -20.79 8.75 0.65
CA ARG A 155 -21.01 10.10 1.19
C ARG A 155 -19.68 10.71 1.59
N LEU A 156 -19.28 11.80 0.95
CA LEU A 156 -18.18 12.65 1.39
C LEU A 156 -18.53 13.27 2.75
N LYS A 157 -17.72 13.00 3.79
CA LYS A 157 -17.84 13.61 5.12
C LYS A 157 -17.07 14.92 5.22
N ARG A 158 -15.85 14.95 4.68
CA ARG A 158 -14.93 16.08 4.80
C ARG A 158 -13.96 16.10 3.62
N ARG A 159 -13.63 17.30 3.14
CA ARG A 159 -12.59 17.53 2.15
C ARG A 159 -11.56 18.44 2.77
N GLU A 160 -10.30 18.02 2.71
CA GLU A 160 -9.15 18.77 3.20
C GLU A 160 -8.15 18.98 2.06
N LYS A 161 -7.11 19.78 2.32
CA LYS A 161 -6.03 19.96 1.35
C LYS A 161 -5.25 18.65 1.21
N GLY A 162 -5.50 17.92 0.12
CA GLY A 162 -4.76 16.71 -0.26
C GLY A 162 -5.44 15.38 0.02
N TYR A 163 -6.57 15.35 0.73
CA TYR A 163 -7.34 14.13 0.96
C TYR A 163 -8.84 14.39 1.17
N GLU A 164 -9.62 13.33 1.00
CA GLU A 164 -11.07 13.31 1.16
C GLU A 164 -11.47 12.15 2.08
N ILE A 165 -12.42 12.41 2.99
CA ILE A 165 -12.92 11.42 3.94
C ILE A 165 -14.31 11.01 3.51
N TYR A 166 -14.50 9.71 3.25
CA TYR A 166 -15.76 9.13 2.84
C TYR A 166 -16.38 8.27 3.95
N ASP A 167 -17.71 8.27 4.05
CA ASP A 167 -18.45 7.33 4.89
C ASP A 167 -18.89 6.11 4.07
N PHE A 168 -18.26 4.97 4.38
CA PHE A 168 -18.55 3.69 3.74
C PHE A 168 -19.81 2.99 4.29
N LYS A 169 -20.48 3.55 5.30
CA LYS A 169 -21.70 2.95 5.89
C LYS A 169 -22.96 3.08 5.02
N ASN A 170 -22.93 3.95 4.00
CA ASN A 170 -24.11 4.28 3.21
C ASN A 170 -24.04 3.64 1.81
N GLY A 171 -24.31 2.34 1.73
CA GLY A 171 -24.50 1.64 0.47
C GLY A 171 -24.54 0.12 0.66
N PRO A 172 -25.22 -0.65 -0.20
CA PRO A 172 -24.98 -2.09 -0.27
C PRO A 172 -23.48 -2.28 -0.54
N SER A 173 -22.83 -3.10 0.27
CA SER A 173 -21.47 -3.51 -0.06
C SER A 173 -21.55 -4.13 -1.45
N PRO A 174 -20.72 -3.72 -2.43
CA PRO A 174 -20.76 -4.37 -3.74
C PRO A 174 -20.38 -5.87 -3.66
N LEU A 175 -19.98 -6.36 -2.48
CA LEU A 175 -19.56 -7.74 -2.20
C LEU A 175 -20.33 -8.42 -1.04
N ILE A 176 -21.39 -7.80 -0.48
CA ILE A 176 -22.28 -8.43 0.52
C ILE A 176 -23.73 -8.05 0.26
#